data_AF-A0A9P5E6J5-F1
#
_entry.id   AF-A0A9P5E6J5-F1
#
_cell.length_a   1.000
_cell.length_b   1.000
_cell.length_c   1.000
_cell.angle_alpha   90.00
_cell.angle_beta   90.00
_cell.angle_gamma   90.00
#
_symmetry.space_group_name_H-M   'P 1'
#
loop_
_entity.id
_entity.type
_entity.pdbx_description
1 polymer ?
#
loop_
_entity_poly.entity_id
_entity_poly.type
_entity_poly.pdbx_seq_one_letter_code
_entity_poly.pdbx_strand_id
1 'polypeptide(L)'
;MARPHLVTLLYEVRDNIFQEYFRVEGGYVFNSESEKLTIADGQPIDFSLMYTCRSIANNTKHLPFELNNISFSTLFSPELRAWAGRHQFLSHFLCILKVDLICLLQGPKMSPKLEQAIEEKFPHMMPDFKNRLEVREAIAFSLRFLGERQYFKLADLLNEAFPGWKGSNNSQVFLDLTLDPWDVPSKTVLTRIGSFLRDDAMWRRVKGWNYGARAKYRFSATTVAIRFFRQLPLEQRRHLRGVTLIEDEYAVCSPSTHAMGLIQFCKDNPKLRIQRHLKLCRRIPARSPPLLGYHSVQ
;
A
#
# COMPACT_ATOMS: atom_id res chain seq x y z
N MET A 1 -36.67 44.97 -6.95
CA MET A 1 -36.54 43.64 -7.59
C MET A 1 -36.01 42.67 -6.55
N ALA A 2 -36.75 41.60 -6.23
CA ALA A 2 -36.28 40.59 -5.28
C ALA A 2 -35.03 39.90 -5.86
N ARG A 3 -33.95 39.81 -5.10
CA ARG A 3 -32.76 39.05 -5.51
C ARG A 3 -33.18 37.58 -5.62
N PRO A 4 -33.06 36.93 -6.78
CA PRO A 4 -33.38 35.52 -6.88
C PRO A 4 -32.43 34.75 -5.96
N HIS A 5 -33.00 34.01 -5.01
CA HIS A 5 -32.21 33.15 -4.14
C HIS A 5 -31.77 31.93 -4.96
N LEU A 6 -30.54 31.47 -4.78
CA LEU A 6 -30.00 30.33 -5.51
C LEU A 6 -30.91 29.09 -5.43
N VAL A 7 -31.61 28.91 -4.31
CA VAL A 7 -32.56 27.79 -4.09
C VAL A 7 -33.87 27.91 -4.89
N THR A 8 -34.25 29.10 -5.36
CA THR A 8 -35.49 29.33 -6.14
C THR A 8 -35.26 29.17 -7.65
N LEU A 9 -34.02 29.00 -8.10
CA LEU A 9 -33.70 28.70 -9.49
C LEU A 9 -34.16 27.28 -9.87
N LEU A 10 -34.48 27.08 -11.15
CA LEU A 10 -34.77 25.76 -11.72
C LEU A 10 -33.60 24.81 -11.49
N TYR A 11 -33.90 23.51 -11.35
CA TYR A 11 -32.91 22.49 -11.04
C TYR A 11 -31.71 22.53 -12.01
N GLU A 12 -31.96 22.57 -13.32
CA GLU A 12 -30.91 22.56 -14.35
C GLU A 12 -29.96 23.76 -14.24
N VAL A 13 -30.50 24.95 -13.95
CA VAL A 13 -29.69 26.16 -13.77
C VAL A 13 -28.83 26.04 -12.52
N ARG A 14 -29.39 25.52 -11.42
CA ARG A 14 -28.60 25.28 -10.19
C ARG A 14 -27.51 24.25 -10.42
N ASP A 15 -27.82 23.15 -11.11
CA ASP A 15 -26.87 22.09 -11.41
C ASP A 15 -25.69 22.62 -12.24
N ASN A 16 -25.97 23.39 -13.30
CA ASN A 16 -24.93 24.05 -14.10
C ASN A 16 -24.07 25.00 -13.25
N ILE A 17 -24.68 25.83 -12.40
CA ILE A 17 -23.94 26.72 -11.50
C ILE A 17 -23.04 25.91 -10.55
N PHE A 18 -23.55 24.82 -10.00
CA PHE A 18 -22.77 23.96 -9.11
C PHE A 18 -21.62 23.27 -9.85
N GLN A 19 -21.86 22.78 -11.06
CA GLN A 19 -20.83 22.15 -11.87
C GLN A 19 -19.69 23.12 -12.18
N GLU A 20 -20.00 24.35 -12.58
CA GLU A 20 -19.00 25.40 -12.84
C GLU A 20 -18.28 25.84 -11.56
N TYR A 21 -18.99 25.94 -10.42
CA TYR A 21 -18.39 26.35 -9.16
C TYR A 21 -17.39 25.30 -8.61
N PHE A 22 -17.75 24.01 -8.65
CA PHE A 22 -16.92 22.95 -8.07
C PHE A 22 -15.86 22.40 -9.02
N ARG A 23 -15.93 22.67 -10.32
CA ARG A 23 -14.90 22.25 -11.27
C ARG A 23 -13.70 23.18 -11.18
N VAL A 24 -12.54 22.59 -10.95
CA VAL A 24 -11.26 23.30 -10.85
C VAL A 24 -10.37 22.87 -12.02
N GLU A 25 -9.80 23.86 -12.71
CA GLU A 25 -8.81 23.61 -13.77
C GLU A 25 -7.56 22.94 -13.18
N GLY A 26 -7.11 21.85 -13.81
CA GLY A 26 -6.03 21.01 -13.27
C GLY A 26 -6.44 20.05 -12.14
N GLY A 27 -7.66 20.19 -11.61
CA GLY A 27 -8.22 19.32 -10.58
C GLY A 27 -7.61 19.54 -9.19
N TYR A 28 -7.66 18.49 -8.37
CA TYR A 28 -7.14 18.51 -7.00
C TYR A 28 -5.80 17.81 -6.90
N VAL A 29 -4.98 18.28 -5.97
CA VAL A 29 -3.67 17.70 -5.65
C VAL A 29 -3.68 17.30 -4.17
N PHE A 30 -3.29 16.07 -3.89
CA PHE A 30 -3.11 15.62 -2.51
C PHE A 30 -1.74 16.04 -1.99
N ASN A 31 -1.73 16.95 -1.02
CA ASN A 31 -0.54 17.35 -0.31
C ASN A 31 -0.25 16.35 0.81
N SER A 32 0.82 15.58 0.63
CA SER A 32 1.20 14.52 1.56
C SER A 32 1.81 15.03 2.88
N GLU A 33 2.25 16.29 2.95
CA GLU A 33 2.76 16.89 4.20
C GLU A 33 1.62 17.39 5.08
N SER A 34 0.61 18.03 4.49
CA SER A 34 -0.56 18.52 5.23
C SER A 34 -1.68 17.50 5.36
N GLU A 35 -1.58 16.37 4.66
CA GLU A 35 -2.61 15.33 4.50
C GLU A 35 -3.97 15.89 4.02
N LYS A 36 -3.93 16.93 3.16
CA LYS A 36 -5.11 17.62 2.63
C LYS A 36 -5.09 17.71 1.11
N LEU A 37 -6.29 17.83 0.54
CA LEU A 37 -6.45 18.20 -0.86
C LEU A 37 -6.34 19.72 -1.01
N THR A 38 -5.60 20.15 -2.01
CA THR A 38 -5.49 21.52 -2.48
C THR A 38 -5.86 21.58 -3.95
N ILE A 39 -6.03 22.77 -4.49
CA ILE A 39 -6.02 22.96 -5.94
C ILE A 39 -4.57 22.94 -6.47
N ALA A 40 -4.39 22.99 -7.79
CA ALA A 40 -3.09 22.79 -8.44
C ALA A 40 -1.98 23.77 -8.03
N ASP A 41 -2.34 25.00 -7.62
CA ASP A 41 -1.41 26.03 -7.14
C ASP A 41 -1.07 25.92 -5.63
N GLY A 42 -1.64 24.93 -4.94
CA GLY A 42 -1.47 24.71 -3.50
C GLY A 42 -2.46 25.45 -2.60
N GLN A 43 -3.40 26.24 -3.15
CA GLN A 43 -4.43 26.90 -2.35
C GLN A 43 -5.48 25.91 -1.83
N PRO A 44 -6.18 26.24 -0.73
CA PRO A 44 -7.32 25.45 -0.25
C PRO A 44 -8.43 25.36 -1.28
N ILE A 45 -9.16 24.24 -1.31
CA ILE A 45 -10.37 24.10 -2.13
C ILE A 45 -11.49 24.98 -1.56
N ASP A 46 -12.14 25.79 -2.41
CA ASP A 46 -13.27 26.60 -1.98
C ASP A 46 -14.55 25.75 -1.86
N PHE A 47 -14.97 25.51 -0.62
CA PHE A 47 -16.24 24.87 -0.28
C PHE A 47 -17.26 25.87 0.30
N SER A 48 -17.04 27.18 0.19
CA SER A 48 -17.89 28.19 0.82
C SER A 48 -19.37 28.04 0.46
N LEU A 49 -19.68 27.66 -0.78
CA LEU A 49 -21.04 27.38 -1.23
C LEU A 49 -21.70 26.20 -0.49
N MET A 50 -20.94 25.15 -0.13
CA MET A 50 -21.48 24.03 0.67
C MET A 50 -21.82 24.46 2.10
N TYR A 51 -21.14 25.47 2.63
CA TYR A 51 -21.35 25.94 4.00
C TYR A 51 -22.52 26.93 4.15
N THR A 52 -23.13 27.38 3.06
CA THR A 52 -24.22 28.37 3.14
C THR A 52 -25.51 27.76 3.69
N CYS A 53 -25.89 26.53 3.29
CA CYS A 53 -27.05 25.82 3.85
C CYS A 53 -27.02 24.31 3.62
N ARG A 54 -27.73 23.56 4.48
CA ARG A 54 -27.80 22.08 4.42
C ARG A 54 -28.33 21.53 3.09
N SER A 55 -29.28 22.24 2.46
CA SER A 55 -29.84 21.80 1.18
C SER A 55 -28.78 21.83 0.07
N ILE A 56 -28.02 22.91 -0.04
CA ILE A 56 -26.94 23.02 -1.01
C ILE A 56 -25.86 21.98 -0.69
N ALA A 57 -25.41 21.89 0.57
CA ALA A 57 -24.43 20.89 0.99
C ALA A 57 -24.81 19.47 0.57
N ASN A 58 -26.06 19.08 0.82
CA ASN A 58 -26.55 17.73 0.48
C ASN A 58 -26.66 17.50 -1.02
N ASN A 59 -27.08 18.53 -1.78
CA ASN A 59 -27.21 18.45 -3.22
C ASN A 59 -25.84 18.38 -3.91
N THR A 60 -24.79 18.95 -3.32
CA THR A 60 -23.49 19.12 -4.02
C THR A 60 -22.35 18.29 -3.45
N LYS A 61 -22.53 17.59 -2.32
CA LYS A 61 -21.47 16.81 -1.64
C LYS A 61 -20.69 15.81 -2.51
N HIS A 62 -21.25 15.39 -3.64
CA HIS A 62 -20.62 14.45 -4.57
C HIS A 62 -19.82 15.15 -5.68
N LEU A 63 -20.20 16.38 -6.05
CA LEU A 63 -19.64 17.11 -7.17
C LEU A 63 -18.12 17.33 -7.08
N PRO A 64 -17.53 17.65 -5.91
CA PRO A 64 -16.08 17.83 -5.82
C PRO A 64 -15.27 16.64 -6.34
N PHE A 65 -15.69 15.41 -6.02
CA PHE A 65 -15.00 14.19 -6.47
C PHE A 65 -15.44 13.71 -7.85
N GLU A 66 -16.66 14.04 -8.27
CA GLU A 66 -17.15 13.65 -9.60
C GLU A 66 -16.58 14.51 -10.73
N LEU A 67 -16.35 15.80 -10.46
CA LEU A 67 -15.94 16.75 -11.47
C LEU A 67 -14.43 16.90 -11.59
N ASN A 68 -13.67 16.53 -10.55
CA ASN A 68 -12.24 16.80 -10.46
C ASN A 68 -11.42 15.52 -10.36
N ASN A 69 -10.37 15.47 -11.17
CA ASN A 69 -9.32 14.46 -11.04
C ASN A 69 -8.48 14.77 -9.79
N ILE A 70 -8.05 13.73 -9.07
CA ILE A 70 -7.16 13.87 -7.90
C ILE A 70 -5.78 13.32 -8.23
N SER A 71 -4.76 14.16 -8.08
CA SER A 71 -3.36 13.80 -8.31
C SER A 71 -2.63 13.47 -7.02
N PHE A 72 -1.87 12.37 -7.04
CA PHE A 72 -0.99 11.92 -5.95
C PHE A 72 0.44 11.79 -6.48
N SER A 73 1.44 12.16 -5.68
CA SER A 73 2.86 12.00 -6.01
C SER A 73 3.57 11.09 -5.02
N THR A 74 4.81 10.68 -5.31
CA THR A 74 5.59 9.89 -4.36
C THR A 74 5.83 10.66 -3.08
N LEU A 75 5.71 9.97 -1.94
CA LEU A 75 5.84 10.59 -0.62
C LEU A 75 7.24 10.37 -0.08
N PHE A 76 7.92 11.49 0.18
CA PHE A 76 9.14 11.56 0.98
C PHE A 76 8.92 12.51 2.14
N SER A 77 9.13 12.03 3.36
CA SER A 77 9.20 12.88 4.56
C SER A 77 10.39 12.45 5.41
N PRO A 78 11.15 13.38 6.00
CA PRO A 78 12.23 13.04 6.93
C PRO A 78 11.78 12.14 8.08
N GLU A 79 10.55 12.34 8.56
CA GLU A 79 9.95 11.52 9.63
C GLU A 79 9.65 10.10 9.15
N LEU A 80 9.03 9.98 7.97
CA LEU A 80 8.58 8.69 7.44
C LEU A 80 9.69 7.89 6.75
N ARG A 81 10.78 8.52 6.33
CA ARG A 81 11.89 7.88 5.59
C ARG A 81 12.42 6.65 6.30
N ALA A 82 12.68 6.74 7.61
CA ALA A 82 13.19 5.61 8.39
C ALA A 82 12.17 4.46 8.45
N TRP A 83 10.87 4.78 8.51
CA TRP A 83 9.79 3.80 8.58
C TRP A 83 9.46 3.18 7.22
N ALA A 84 9.57 3.93 6.12
CA ALA A 84 9.55 3.36 4.77
C ALA A 84 10.68 2.33 4.58
N GLY A 85 11.89 2.66 5.06
CA GLY A 85 13.01 1.73 5.09
C GLY A 85 12.74 0.50 5.97
N ARG A 86 12.15 0.69 7.16
CA ARG A 86 11.80 -0.43 8.05
C ARG A 86 10.72 -1.32 7.43
N HIS A 87 9.72 -0.74 6.76
CA HIS A 87 8.70 -1.48 6.05
C HIS A 87 9.33 -2.37 4.97
N GLN A 88 10.21 -1.82 4.13
CA GLN A 88 10.96 -2.61 3.14
C GLN A 88 11.76 -3.74 3.77
N PHE A 89 12.50 -3.42 4.84
CA PHE A 89 13.31 -4.39 5.56
C PHE A 89 12.47 -5.53 6.14
N LEU A 90 11.43 -5.21 6.92
CA LEU A 90 10.54 -6.21 7.54
C LEU A 90 9.80 -7.03 6.48
N SER A 91 9.35 -6.40 5.41
CA SER A 91 8.67 -7.09 4.31
C SER A 91 9.59 -8.10 3.61
N HIS A 92 10.88 -7.77 3.44
CA HIS A 92 11.85 -8.70 2.87
C HIS A 92 12.26 -9.78 3.88
N PHE A 93 12.53 -9.40 5.12
CA PHE A 93 12.90 -10.32 6.20
C PHE A 93 11.83 -11.37 6.44
N LEU A 94 10.56 -10.96 6.55
CA LEU A 94 9.44 -11.86 6.69
C LEU A 94 9.32 -12.83 5.50
N CYS A 95 9.55 -12.35 4.28
CA CYS A 95 9.52 -13.19 3.09
C CYS A 95 10.61 -14.28 3.13
N ILE A 96 11.84 -13.93 3.52
CA ILE A 96 12.95 -14.88 3.69
C ILE A 96 12.61 -15.91 4.77
N LEU A 97 12.19 -15.44 5.95
CA LEU A 97 11.83 -16.34 7.05
C LEU A 97 10.74 -17.35 6.66
N LYS A 98 9.72 -16.91 5.91
CA LYS A 98 8.66 -17.82 5.44
C LYS A 98 9.22 -18.88 4.47
N VAL A 99 10.14 -18.51 3.59
CA VAL A 99 10.82 -19.45 2.67
C VAL A 99 11.67 -20.45 3.44
N ASP A 100 12.49 -19.98 4.39
CA ASP A 100 13.33 -20.86 5.20
C ASP A 100 12.49 -21.88 5.99
N LEU A 101 11.38 -21.43 6.58
CA LEU A 101 10.44 -22.32 7.28
C LEU A 101 9.78 -23.34 6.33
N ILE A 102 9.42 -22.95 5.11
CA ILE A 102 8.91 -23.89 4.10
C ILE A 102 9.96 -24.97 3.83
N CYS A 103 11.22 -24.58 3.59
CA CYS A 103 12.33 -25.51 3.37
C CYS A 103 12.52 -26.49 4.54
N LEU A 104 12.45 -26.01 5.79
CA LEU A 104 12.60 -26.84 6.99
C LEU A 104 11.38 -27.77 7.22
N LEU A 105 10.17 -27.33 6.89
CA LEU A 105 8.96 -28.12 7.03
C LEU A 105 8.85 -29.21 5.95
N GLN A 106 9.15 -28.88 4.69
CA GLN A 106 9.01 -29.80 3.56
C GLN A 106 10.24 -30.71 3.37
N GLY A 107 11.43 -30.26 3.79
CA GLY A 107 12.70 -30.92 3.47
C GLY A 107 13.24 -30.51 2.08
N PRO A 108 14.16 -31.30 1.50
CA PRO A 108 14.90 -30.91 0.29
C PRO A 108 14.07 -30.96 -1.01
N LYS A 109 12.89 -31.56 -1.01
CA LYS A 109 12.02 -31.70 -2.20
C LYS A 109 10.60 -31.26 -1.89
N MET A 110 9.97 -30.56 -2.84
CA MET A 110 8.56 -30.18 -2.75
C MET A 110 7.69 -31.45 -2.76
N SER A 111 6.74 -31.55 -1.82
CA SER A 111 5.82 -32.69 -1.80
C SER A 111 4.80 -32.57 -2.95
N PRO A 112 4.43 -33.67 -3.64
CA PRO A 112 3.43 -33.62 -4.72
C PRO A 112 2.09 -33.01 -4.31
N LYS A 113 1.69 -33.19 -3.04
CA LYS A 113 0.46 -32.59 -2.49
C LYS A 113 0.53 -31.06 -2.41
N LEU A 114 1.72 -30.51 -2.12
CA LEU A 114 1.93 -29.07 -2.07
C LEU A 114 1.99 -28.49 -3.48
N GLU A 115 2.69 -29.17 -4.39
CA GLU A 115 2.79 -28.80 -5.80
C GLU A 115 1.38 -28.71 -6.44
N GLN A 116 0.58 -29.77 -6.32
CA GLN A 116 -0.80 -29.79 -6.79
C GLN A 116 -1.64 -28.64 -6.18
N ALA A 117 -1.52 -28.42 -4.86
CA ALA A 117 -2.28 -27.34 -4.20
C ALA A 117 -1.87 -25.93 -4.67
N ILE A 118 -0.60 -25.73 -5.03
CA ILE A 118 -0.11 -24.47 -5.61
C ILE A 118 -0.66 -24.32 -7.04
N GLU A 119 -0.59 -25.36 -7.87
CA GLU A 119 -1.10 -25.35 -9.24
C GLU A 119 -2.61 -25.07 -9.29
N GLU A 120 -3.39 -25.71 -8.40
CA GLU A 120 -4.83 -25.48 -8.30
C GLU A 120 -5.17 -24.05 -7.89
N LYS A 121 -4.40 -23.48 -6.95
CA LYS A 121 -4.67 -22.13 -6.42
C LYS A 121 -4.14 -21.01 -7.32
N PHE A 122 -3.02 -21.27 -8.00
CA PHE A 122 -2.32 -20.33 -8.85
C PHE A 122 -2.12 -20.94 -10.25
N PRO A 123 -3.20 -21.26 -11.00
CA PRO A 123 -3.11 -21.98 -12.28
C PRO A 123 -2.40 -21.18 -13.38
N HIS A 124 -2.27 -19.87 -13.21
CA HIS A 124 -1.58 -18.97 -14.12
C HIS A 124 -0.21 -18.52 -13.59
N MET A 125 0.32 -19.16 -12.55
CA MET A 125 1.68 -18.93 -12.06
C MET A 125 2.65 -19.37 -13.18
N MET A 126 2.92 -18.45 -14.10
CA MET A 126 3.68 -18.73 -15.31
C MET A 126 5.08 -19.30 -14.97
N PRO A 127 5.71 -20.09 -15.87
CA PRO A 127 7.06 -20.60 -15.66
C PRO A 127 8.13 -19.49 -15.54
N ASP A 128 7.78 -18.24 -15.87
CA ASP A 128 8.60 -17.05 -15.65
C ASP A 128 8.19 -16.35 -14.33
N PHE A 129 9.04 -16.42 -13.31
CA PHE A 129 8.96 -15.71 -12.01
C PHE A 129 8.99 -14.17 -12.13
N LYS A 130 8.13 -13.56 -12.96
CA LYS A 130 8.11 -12.10 -13.19
C LYS A 130 7.21 -11.36 -12.20
N ASN A 131 6.16 -11.99 -11.66
CA ASN A 131 5.25 -11.35 -10.70
C ASN A 131 5.67 -11.59 -9.23
N ARG A 132 6.42 -10.63 -8.66
CA ARG A 132 6.89 -10.70 -7.26
C ARG A 132 5.75 -10.80 -6.22
N LEU A 133 4.53 -10.38 -6.55
CA LEU A 133 3.40 -10.48 -5.63
C LEU A 133 2.84 -11.91 -5.57
N GLU A 134 2.60 -12.52 -6.73
CA GLU A 134 2.15 -13.93 -6.80
C GLU A 134 3.13 -14.85 -6.07
N VAL A 135 4.43 -14.60 -6.21
CA VAL A 135 5.47 -15.34 -5.45
C VAL A 135 5.29 -15.18 -3.93
N ARG A 136 4.98 -13.97 -3.45
CA ARG A 136 4.76 -13.71 -2.02
C ARG A 136 3.49 -14.38 -1.50
N GLU A 137 2.42 -14.35 -2.30
CA GLU A 137 1.16 -15.01 -1.96
C GLU A 137 1.31 -16.53 -1.97
N ALA A 138 2.05 -17.08 -2.93
CA ALA A 138 2.41 -18.49 -2.98
C ALA A 138 3.23 -18.89 -1.77
N ILE A 139 4.27 -18.13 -1.39
CA ILE A 139 5.05 -18.37 -0.16
C ILE A 139 4.15 -18.38 1.08
N ALA A 140 3.28 -17.37 1.23
CA ALA A 140 2.37 -17.31 2.37
C ALA A 140 1.39 -18.51 2.39
N PHE A 141 0.88 -18.90 1.24
CA PHE A 141 0.00 -20.06 1.08
C PHE A 141 0.72 -21.37 1.40
N SER A 142 1.90 -21.61 0.83
CA SER A 142 2.69 -22.83 1.05
C SER A 142 3.05 -23.02 2.51
N LEU A 143 3.48 -21.95 3.18
CA LEU A 143 3.79 -22.02 4.60
C LEU A 143 2.54 -22.36 5.43
N ARG A 144 1.39 -21.75 5.12
CA ARG A 144 0.13 -22.07 5.80
C ARG A 144 -0.28 -23.53 5.57
N PHE A 145 -0.23 -23.98 4.32
CA PHE A 145 -0.55 -25.36 3.93
C PHE A 145 0.28 -26.40 4.69
N LEU A 146 1.59 -26.16 4.82
CA LEU A 146 2.50 -27.03 5.57
C LEU A 146 2.31 -26.88 7.08
N GLY A 147 2.21 -25.65 7.58
CA GLY A 147 2.09 -25.32 8.99
C GLY A 147 0.83 -25.88 9.64
N GLU A 148 -0.30 -25.86 8.93
CA GLU A 148 -1.56 -26.45 9.42
C GLU A 148 -1.47 -27.99 9.55
N ARG A 149 -0.68 -28.65 8.71
CA ARG A 149 -0.48 -30.11 8.74
C ARG A 149 0.64 -30.56 9.68
N GLN A 150 1.61 -29.69 9.92
CA GLN A 150 2.81 -29.96 10.71
C GLN A 150 2.91 -28.98 11.87
N TYR A 151 1.79 -28.77 12.57
CA TYR A 151 1.65 -27.74 13.58
C TYR A 151 2.73 -27.76 14.67
N PHE A 152 2.97 -28.92 15.27
CA PHE A 152 3.97 -29.07 16.33
C PHE A 152 5.39 -28.76 15.83
N LYS A 153 5.75 -29.29 14.65
CA LYS A 153 7.05 -29.01 14.02
C LYS A 153 7.23 -27.52 13.70
N LEU A 154 6.19 -26.85 13.19
CA LEU A 154 6.24 -25.40 12.97
C LEU A 154 6.43 -24.63 14.29
N ALA A 155 5.72 -25.03 15.36
CA ALA A 155 5.87 -24.40 16.66
C ALA A 155 7.30 -24.57 17.21
N ASP A 156 7.90 -25.75 17.07
CA ASP A 156 9.28 -26.00 17.50
C ASP A 156 10.29 -25.15 16.72
N LEU A 157 10.18 -25.10 15.39
CA LEU A 157 11.03 -24.27 14.54
C LEU A 157 10.93 -22.78 14.89
N LEU A 158 9.72 -22.29 15.18
CA LEU A 158 9.51 -20.90 15.59
C LEU A 158 10.09 -20.61 16.98
N ASN A 159 10.00 -21.57 17.91
CA ASN A 159 10.61 -21.45 19.24
C ASN A 159 12.14 -21.43 19.16
N GLU A 160 12.73 -22.21 18.26
CA GLU A 160 14.17 -22.19 17.98
C GLU A 160 14.62 -20.87 17.34
N ALA A 161 13.91 -20.40 16.32
CA ALA A 161 14.21 -19.13 15.65
C ALA A 161 13.99 -17.92 16.57
N PHE A 162 13.00 -18.00 17.48
CA PHE A 162 12.62 -16.93 18.39
C PHE A 162 12.48 -17.43 19.84
N PRO A 163 13.59 -17.69 20.55
CA PRO A 163 13.57 -18.18 21.92
C PRO A 163 12.66 -17.35 22.83
N GLY A 164 11.75 -18.00 23.54
CA GLY A 164 10.76 -17.34 24.41
C GLY A 164 9.43 -16.99 23.75
N TRP A 165 9.21 -17.30 22.47
CA TRP A 165 7.85 -17.48 21.95
C TRP A 165 7.21 -18.65 22.73
N LYS A 166 6.16 -18.41 23.52
CA LYS A 166 5.47 -19.44 24.30
C LYS A 166 4.07 -19.70 23.73
N GLY A 167 3.84 -20.89 23.19
CA GLY A 167 2.51 -21.48 23.05
C GLY A 167 1.71 -21.18 21.78
N SER A 168 0.60 -21.92 21.69
CA SER A 168 -0.14 -22.32 20.49
C SER A 168 -0.74 -21.22 19.61
N ASN A 169 -0.88 -20.02 20.16
CA ASN A 169 -1.45 -18.87 19.46
C ASN A 169 -0.42 -18.09 18.63
N ASN A 170 0.89 -18.34 18.81
CA ASN A 170 1.92 -17.56 18.10
C ASN A 170 2.14 -18.01 16.65
N SER A 171 1.97 -19.31 16.35
CA SER A 171 2.16 -19.82 14.99
C SER A 171 1.11 -19.26 14.04
N GLN A 172 -0.16 -19.21 14.44
CA GLN A 172 -1.23 -18.61 13.62
C GLN A 172 -1.00 -17.11 13.42
N VAL A 173 -0.62 -16.38 14.48
CA VAL A 173 -0.26 -14.97 14.38
C VAL A 173 0.88 -14.75 13.37
N PHE A 174 1.87 -15.63 13.30
CA PHE A 174 2.94 -15.56 12.29
C PHE A 174 2.44 -15.88 10.87
N LEU A 175 1.59 -16.90 10.72
CA LEU A 175 1.00 -17.28 9.42
C LEU A 175 0.12 -16.16 8.86
N ASP A 176 -0.61 -15.46 9.72
CA ASP A 176 -1.48 -14.32 9.42
C ASP A 176 -0.70 -13.01 9.26
N LEU A 177 0.57 -12.96 9.67
CA LEU A 177 1.39 -11.77 9.55
C LEU A 177 1.66 -11.47 8.07
N THR A 178 1.14 -10.34 7.62
CA THR A 178 1.37 -9.80 6.27
C THR A 178 1.83 -8.34 6.34
N LEU A 179 2.60 -7.95 5.33
CA LEU A 179 3.03 -6.57 5.11
C LEU A 179 2.82 -6.27 3.62
N ASP A 180 1.64 -5.72 3.33
CA ASP A 180 1.23 -5.43 1.97
C ASP A 180 2.17 -4.40 1.34
N PRO A 181 2.68 -4.65 0.12
CA PRO A 181 3.59 -3.73 -0.54
C PRO A 181 3.05 -2.31 -0.68
N TRP A 182 1.73 -2.18 -0.86
CA TRP A 182 1.04 -0.91 -1.08
C TRP A 182 0.60 -0.18 0.19
N ASP A 183 0.90 -0.73 1.37
CA ASP A 183 0.55 -0.08 2.62
C ASP A 183 1.54 1.01 3.03
N VAL A 184 1.04 1.96 3.82
CA VAL A 184 1.84 2.94 4.56
C VAL A 184 1.62 2.67 6.06
N PRO A 185 2.30 1.67 6.65
CA PRO A 185 2.04 1.28 8.03
C PRO A 185 2.52 2.36 9.01
N SER A 186 1.81 2.49 10.13
CA SER A 186 2.23 3.41 11.20
C SER A 186 3.52 2.93 11.87
N LYS A 187 4.20 3.87 12.54
CA LYS A 187 5.34 3.57 13.42
C LYS A 187 5.01 2.50 14.46
N THR A 188 3.81 2.54 15.04
CA THR A 188 3.37 1.58 16.07
C THR A 188 3.23 0.17 15.49
N VAL A 189 2.64 0.04 14.29
CA VAL A 189 2.52 -1.25 13.59
C VAL A 189 3.90 -1.83 13.28
N LEU A 190 4.80 -1.06 12.66
CA LEU A 190 6.14 -1.56 12.31
C LEU A 190 6.99 -1.89 13.54
N THR A 191 6.83 -1.14 14.64
CA THR A 191 7.53 -1.44 15.90
C THR A 191 7.00 -2.73 16.53
N ARG A 192 5.68 -2.93 16.54
CA ARG A 192 5.06 -4.15 17.04
C ARG A 192 5.52 -5.37 16.24
N ILE A 193 5.49 -5.28 14.92
CA ILE A 193 5.93 -6.37 14.02
C ILE A 193 7.43 -6.63 14.18
N GLY A 194 8.24 -5.58 14.24
CA GLY A 194 9.69 -5.71 14.47
C GLY A 194 10.01 -6.39 15.80
N SER A 195 9.33 -6.00 16.87
CA SER A 195 9.48 -6.64 18.19
C SER A 195 9.06 -8.12 18.16
N PHE A 196 7.94 -8.42 17.49
CA PHE A 196 7.47 -9.80 17.29
C PHE A 196 8.54 -10.65 16.58
N LEU A 197 9.14 -10.11 15.51
CA LEU A 197 10.20 -10.75 14.73
C LEU A 197 11.62 -10.58 15.32
N ARG A 198 11.74 -9.99 16.53
CA ARG A 198 13.00 -9.71 17.23
C ARG A 198 14.05 -9.01 16.35
N ASP A 199 13.62 -8.07 15.51
CA ASP A 199 14.47 -7.45 14.50
C ASP A 199 15.44 -6.38 15.05
N ASP A 200 15.34 -6.00 16.32
CA ASP A 200 15.94 -4.76 16.86
C ASP A 200 17.46 -4.64 16.63
N ALA A 201 18.21 -5.74 16.73
CA ALA A 201 19.66 -5.73 16.47
C ALA A 201 19.97 -5.54 14.97
N MET A 202 19.26 -6.27 14.10
CA MET A 202 19.44 -6.21 12.65
C MET A 202 18.96 -4.87 12.10
N TRP A 203 17.79 -4.40 12.55
CA TRP A 203 17.24 -3.10 12.18
C TRP A 203 18.15 -1.95 12.62
N ARG A 204 18.77 -2.00 13.81
CA ARG A 204 19.76 -0.98 14.22
C ARG A 204 20.94 -0.89 13.25
N ARG A 205 21.47 -2.03 12.79
CA ARG A 205 22.56 -2.08 11.80
C ARG A 205 22.13 -1.53 10.44
N VAL A 206 20.97 -1.98 9.94
CA VAL A 206 20.41 -1.53 8.65
C VAL A 206 20.10 -0.03 8.70
N LYS A 207 19.51 0.45 9.80
CA LYS A 207 19.26 1.86 10.04
C LYS A 207 20.56 2.65 9.94
N GLY A 208 21.59 2.28 10.70
CA GLY A 208 22.91 2.93 10.67
C GLY A 208 23.50 3.01 9.25
N TRP A 209 23.44 1.91 8.49
CA TRP A 209 23.89 1.87 7.10
C TRP A 209 23.12 2.83 6.20
N ASN A 210 21.79 2.89 6.35
CA ASN A 210 20.93 3.76 5.54
C ASN A 210 21.12 5.26 5.82
N TYR A 211 21.45 5.63 7.06
CA TYR A 211 21.83 7.00 7.38
C TYR A 211 23.19 7.35 6.74
N GLY A 212 24.18 6.45 6.78
CA GLY A 212 25.48 6.63 6.15
C GLY A 212 25.44 6.66 4.61
N ALA A 213 24.61 5.81 3.98
CA ALA A 213 24.51 5.65 2.53
C ALA A 213 23.56 6.66 1.84
N ARG A 214 23.00 7.64 2.58
CA ARG A 214 22.00 8.62 2.07
C ARG A 214 20.78 7.97 1.36
N ALA A 215 20.41 6.75 1.72
CA ALA A 215 19.32 6.02 1.07
C ALA A 215 17.96 6.73 1.23
N LYS A 216 17.36 7.20 0.13
CA LYS A 216 16.08 7.93 0.14
C LYS A 216 14.90 6.98 -0.06
N TYR A 217 14.44 6.34 1.02
CA TYR A 217 13.22 5.54 0.99
C TYR A 217 11.98 6.43 0.87
N ARG A 218 11.06 6.02 -0.01
CA ARG A 218 9.83 6.73 -0.36
C ARG A 218 8.66 5.78 -0.48
N PHE A 219 7.47 6.28 -0.18
CA PHE A 219 6.23 5.62 -0.50
C PHE A 219 5.78 6.03 -1.90
N SER A 220 5.18 5.11 -2.63
CA SER A 220 4.77 5.37 -4.02
C SER A 220 3.48 6.18 -4.04
N ALA A 221 3.22 6.92 -5.12
CA ALA A 221 1.98 7.67 -5.28
C ALA A 221 0.74 6.78 -5.10
N THR A 222 0.81 5.55 -5.61
CA THR A 222 -0.21 4.53 -5.43
C THR A 222 -0.52 4.25 -3.95
N THR A 223 0.50 4.11 -3.11
CA THR A 223 0.33 3.80 -1.67
C THR A 223 -0.29 4.97 -0.92
N VAL A 224 0.05 6.21 -1.31
CA VAL A 224 -0.53 7.43 -0.77
C VAL A 224 -2.01 7.51 -1.14
N ALA A 225 -2.35 7.24 -2.41
CA ALA A 225 -3.74 7.21 -2.88
C ALA A 225 -4.58 6.16 -2.14
N ILE A 226 -4.06 4.94 -1.94
CA ILE A 226 -4.75 3.88 -1.18
C ILE A 226 -4.98 4.31 0.27
N ARG A 227 -3.97 4.91 0.91
CA ARG A 227 -4.12 5.45 2.28
C ARG A 227 -5.23 6.49 2.33
N PHE A 228 -5.28 7.41 1.37
CA PHE A 228 -6.34 8.41 1.26
C PHE A 228 -7.72 7.76 1.05
N PHE A 229 -7.87 6.81 0.11
CA PHE A 229 -9.15 6.15 -0.14
C PHE A 229 -9.68 5.42 1.09
N ARG A 230 -8.81 4.77 1.87
CA ARG A 230 -9.21 4.09 3.11
C ARG A 230 -9.81 5.05 4.14
N GLN A 231 -9.42 6.32 4.13
CA GLN A 231 -9.98 7.35 5.01
C GLN A 231 -11.36 7.85 4.54
N LEU A 232 -11.70 7.67 3.26
CA LEU A 232 -13.00 8.06 2.73
C LEU A 232 -14.08 7.01 3.10
N PRO A 233 -15.31 7.44 3.47
CA PRO A 233 -16.48 6.57 3.53
C PRO A 233 -16.79 5.94 2.17
N LEU A 234 -17.41 4.76 2.15
CA LEU A 234 -17.75 4.04 0.92
C LEU A 234 -18.55 4.90 -0.07
N GLU A 235 -19.52 5.66 0.43
CA GLU A 235 -20.32 6.58 -0.40
C GLU A 235 -19.47 7.63 -1.11
N GLN A 236 -18.48 8.21 -0.43
CA GLN A 236 -17.56 9.18 -1.05
C GLN A 236 -16.63 8.52 -2.08
N ARG A 237 -16.18 7.29 -1.83
CA ARG A 237 -15.33 6.55 -2.78
C ARG A 237 -16.04 6.31 -4.12
N ARG A 238 -17.37 6.10 -4.10
CA ARG A 238 -18.20 5.92 -5.30
C ARG A 238 -18.33 7.18 -6.14
N HIS A 239 -18.01 8.35 -5.59
CA HIS A 239 -18.02 9.62 -6.32
C HIS A 239 -16.68 9.94 -6.98
N LEU A 240 -15.59 9.24 -6.65
CA LEU A 240 -14.32 9.41 -7.35
C LEU A 240 -14.47 9.03 -8.83
N ARG A 241 -13.97 9.87 -9.75
CA ARG A 241 -14.02 9.61 -11.20
C ARG A 241 -12.64 9.51 -11.83
N GLY A 242 -11.73 10.41 -11.49
CA GLY A 242 -10.38 10.44 -12.02
C GLY A 242 -9.35 10.44 -10.89
N VAL A 243 -8.32 9.62 -11.02
CA VAL A 243 -7.13 9.65 -10.18
C VAL A 243 -5.88 9.57 -11.05
N THR A 244 -4.93 10.49 -10.82
CA THR A 244 -3.61 10.46 -11.45
C THR A 244 -2.54 10.14 -10.40
N LEU A 245 -1.77 9.09 -10.65
CA LEU A 245 -0.68 8.61 -9.80
C LEU A 245 0.65 8.97 -10.46
N ILE A 246 1.36 9.93 -9.88
CA ILE A 246 2.63 10.46 -10.38
C ILE A 246 3.76 9.76 -9.63
N GLU A 247 4.29 8.69 -10.21
CA GLU A 247 5.43 7.94 -9.67
C GLU A 247 6.74 8.60 -10.14
N ASP A 248 7.05 9.75 -9.55
CA ASP A 248 8.17 10.64 -9.90
C ASP A 248 9.52 10.23 -9.30
N GLU A 249 9.54 9.35 -8.29
CA GLU A 249 10.75 8.77 -7.70
C GLU A 249 10.58 7.26 -7.44
N TYR A 250 11.69 6.54 -7.24
CA TYR A 250 11.63 5.11 -6.89
C TYR A 250 11.13 4.93 -5.45
N ALA A 251 10.12 4.07 -5.28
CA ALA A 251 9.49 3.77 -3.99
C ALA A 251 9.89 2.38 -3.43
N VAL A 252 9.63 2.20 -2.14
CA VAL A 252 9.91 0.95 -1.42
C VAL A 252 9.01 -0.21 -1.87
N CYS A 253 9.31 -1.42 -1.39
CA CYS A 253 8.43 -2.60 -1.46
C CYS A 253 8.05 -3.11 -2.87
N SER A 254 8.86 -2.85 -3.90
CA SER A 254 8.63 -3.27 -5.30
C SER A 254 7.44 -2.54 -5.95
N PRO A 255 7.64 -1.31 -6.46
CA PRO A 255 6.56 -0.46 -6.99
C PRO A 255 5.72 -1.05 -8.13
N SER A 256 6.17 -2.13 -8.79
CA SER A 256 5.40 -2.84 -9.80
C SER A 256 4.15 -3.53 -9.22
N THR A 257 4.14 -3.85 -7.93
CA THR A 257 3.03 -4.58 -7.27
C THR A 257 1.97 -3.65 -6.67
N HIS A 258 2.27 -2.36 -6.47
CA HIS A 258 1.40 -1.48 -5.68
C HIS A 258 0.01 -1.27 -6.27
N ALA A 259 -0.10 -1.31 -7.60
CA ALA A 259 -1.38 -1.15 -8.29
C ALA A 259 -2.41 -2.24 -7.92
N MET A 260 -1.96 -3.39 -7.43
CA MET A 260 -2.84 -4.48 -6.99
C MET A 260 -3.71 -4.05 -5.80
N GLY A 261 -3.20 -3.17 -4.93
CA GLY A 261 -3.97 -2.60 -3.83
C GLY A 261 -5.13 -1.70 -4.27
N LEU A 262 -5.20 -1.31 -5.55
CA LEU A 262 -6.30 -0.52 -6.10
C LEU A 262 -7.49 -1.38 -6.56
N ILE A 263 -7.31 -2.69 -6.71
CA ILE A 263 -8.32 -3.60 -7.30
C ILE A 263 -9.67 -3.47 -6.59
N GLN A 264 -9.67 -3.50 -5.25
CA GLN A 264 -10.92 -3.43 -4.49
C GLN A 264 -11.64 -2.09 -4.72
N PHE A 265 -10.91 -0.98 -4.82
CA PHE A 265 -11.49 0.33 -5.07
C PHE A 265 -12.11 0.43 -6.48
N CYS A 266 -11.48 -0.20 -7.48
CA CYS A 266 -12.05 -0.30 -8.83
C CYS A 266 -13.31 -1.20 -8.87
N LYS A 267 -13.36 -2.26 -8.06
CA LYS A 267 -14.56 -3.10 -7.92
C LYS A 267 -15.70 -2.33 -7.26
N ASP A 268 -15.41 -1.61 -6.19
CA ASP A 268 -16.40 -0.82 -5.44
C ASP A 268 -16.92 0.39 -6.25
N ASN A 269 -16.13 0.89 -7.20
CA ASN A 269 -16.45 2.00 -8.08
C ASN A 269 -16.00 1.72 -9.54
N PRO A 270 -16.85 1.09 -10.36
CA PRO A 270 -16.55 0.79 -11.77
C PRO A 270 -16.36 2.04 -12.66
N LYS A 271 -16.75 3.23 -12.18
CA LYS A 271 -16.58 4.50 -12.89
C LYS A 271 -15.23 5.17 -12.58
N LEU A 272 -14.45 4.63 -11.65
CA LEU A 272 -13.13 5.15 -11.29
C LEU A 272 -12.12 4.87 -12.40
N ARG A 273 -11.53 5.94 -12.93
CA ARG A 273 -10.44 5.89 -13.90
C ARG A 273 -9.14 6.24 -13.21
N ILE A 274 -8.15 5.36 -13.34
CA ILE A 274 -6.83 5.54 -12.74
C ILE A 274 -5.79 5.65 -13.84
N GLN A 275 -5.05 6.75 -13.83
CA GLN A 275 -3.91 6.98 -14.71
C GLN A 275 -2.63 6.93 -13.89
N ARG A 276 -1.63 6.18 -14.34
CA ARG A 276 -0.34 6.06 -13.66
C ARG A 276 0.76 6.59 -14.56
N HIS A 277 1.43 7.64 -14.12
CA HIS A 277 2.55 8.27 -14.81
C HIS A 277 3.85 7.83 -14.14
N LEU A 278 4.66 7.07 -14.87
CA LEU A 278 5.94 6.56 -14.38
C LEU A 278 7.06 7.44 -14.90
N LYS A 279 7.81 8.09 -14.01
CA LYS A 279 9.07 8.70 -14.40
C LYS A 279 10.08 7.59 -14.66
N LEU A 280 10.54 7.47 -15.90
CA LEU A 280 11.59 6.54 -16.31
C LEU A 280 12.91 6.94 -15.62
N CYS A 281 13.10 6.51 -14.37
CA CYS A 281 14.31 6.75 -13.63
C CYS A 281 15.40 5.78 -14.09
N ARG A 282 16.50 6.29 -14.65
CA ARG A 282 17.76 5.55 -14.89
C ARG A 282 18.51 5.16 -13.59
N ARG A 283 17.94 5.42 -12.41
CA ARG A 283 18.60 5.19 -11.12
C ARG A 283 18.44 3.73 -10.70
N ILE A 284 19.58 3.05 -10.62
CA ILE A 284 19.73 1.74 -9.99
C ILE A 284 19.18 1.86 -8.55
N PRO A 285 18.27 0.97 -8.11
CA PRO A 285 17.76 1.00 -6.75
C PRO A 285 18.93 1.00 -5.76
N ALA A 286 18.79 1.73 -4.64
CA ALA A 286 19.75 1.65 -3.55
C ALA A 286 19.97 0.17 -3.24
N ARG A 287 21.21 -0.32 -3.41
CA ARG A 287 21.56 -1.72 -3.14
C ARG A 287 20.93 -2.10 -1.80
N SER A 288 20.22 -3.22 -1.76
CA SER A 288 19.87 -3.86 -0.50
C SER A 288 21.15 -3.90 0.35
N PRO A 289 21.09 -3.61 1.66
CA PRO A 289 22.19 -4.02 2.52
C PRO A 289 22.43 -5.51 2.25
N PRO A 290 23.67 -6.00 2.21
CA PRO A 290 23.93 -7.43 2.17
C PRO A 290 23.35 -8.03 3.46
N LEU A 291 22.09 -8.45 3.40
CA LEU A 291 21.38 -8.94 4.57
C LEU A 291 21.77 -10.38 4.91
N LEU A 292 22.53 -11.04 4.05
CA LEU A 292 23.41 -12.18 4.29
C LEU A 292 24.26 -12.34 3.02
N GLY A 293 25.53 -12.72 3.16
CA GLY A 293 26.41 -12.94 2.02
C GLY A 293 25.87 -14.04 1.12
N TYR A 294 25.27 -13.65 0.00
CA TYR A 294 25.27 -14.51 -1.19
C TYR A 294 26.71 -14.53 -1.71
N HIS A 295 27.54 -15.38 -1.10
CA HIS A 295 28.54 -16.06 -1.88
C HIS A 295 27.77 -17.13 -2.65
N SER A 296 27.54 -16.85 -3.93
CA SER A 296 27.39 -17.90 -4.92
C SER A 296 28.59 -18.82 -4.77
N VAL A 297 28.39 -19.97 -4.12
CA VAL A 297 29.27 -21.11 -4.29
C VAL A 297 29.08 -21.54 -5.74
N GLN A 298 30.16 -21.41 -6.50
CA GLN A 298 30.30 -21.99 -7.84
C GLN A 298 30.16 -23.50 -7.79
#